data_AF-A0A536VSG8-F1
#
_entry.id   AF-A0A536VSG8-F1
#
_cell.length_a   1.000
_cell.length_b   1.000
_cell.length_c   1.000
_cell.angle_alpha   90.00
_cell.angle_beta   90.00
_cell.angle_gamma   90.00
#
_symmetry.space_group_name_H-M   'P 1'
#
loop_
_entity.id
_entity.type
_entity.pdbx_description
1 polymer ?
#
loop_
_entity_poly.entity_id
_entity_poly.type
_entity_poly.pdbx_seq_one_letter_code
_entity_poly.pdbx_strand_id
1 'polypeptide(L)'
;AANRQWERMLEMIDRFRPVCAALLDPDAARELASAVRRESLPTRVLAGSEGLCETATLPEVDTVVAAIVGGAGLAPTLAAARAGKRILLANKETLVLAGGVFM
;
A
#
# COMPACT_ATOMS: atom_id res chain seq x y z
N ALA A 1 -0.40 -0.53 -3.50
CA ALA A 1 -0.64 -1.64 -2.55
C ALA A 1 -1.83 -2.48 -3.00
N ALA A 2 -1.86 -3.78 -2.68
CA ALA A 2 -2.95 -4.71 -2.98
C ALA A 2 -3.07 -5.81 -1.91
N ASN A 3 -4.12 -6.63 -1.96
CA ASN A 3 -4.25 -7.79 -1.07
C ASN A 3 -3.45 -8.99 -1.60
N ARG A 4 -3.95 -9.66 -2.66
CA ARG A 4 -3.39 -10.89 -3.23
C ARG A 4 -3.20 -10.90 -4.76
N GLN A 5 -3.69 -9.88 -5.47
CA GLN A 5 -3.72 -9.85 -6.94
C GLN A 5 -2.35 -9.45 -7.50
N TRP A 6 -1.37 -10.34 -7.36
CA TRP A 6 0.02 -10.02 -7.70
C TRP A 6 0.27 -9.92 -9.21
N GLU A 7 -0.44 -10.68 -10.05
CA GLU A 7 -0.29 -10.63 -11.51
C GLU A 7 -0.72 -9.27 -12.06
N ARG A 8 -1.88 -8.78 -11.63
CA ARG A 8 -2.35 -7.43 -11.99
C ARG A 8 -1.43 -6.34 -11.42
N MET A 9 -0.85 -6.58 -10.24
CA MET A 9 0.12 -5.65 -9.67
C MET A 9 1.40 -5.60 -10.50
N LEU A 10 1.85 -6.73 -11.04
CA LEU A 10 3.02 -6.80 -11.93
C LEU A 10 2.79 -5.98 -13.21
N GLU A 11 1.61 -6.11 -13.84
CA GLU A 11 1.23 -5.29 -15.01
C GLU A 11 1.29 -3.79 -14.69
N MET A 12 0.82 -3.39 -13.50
CA MET A 12 0.92 -2.00 -13.05
C MET A 12 2.38 -1.59 -12.76
N ILE A 13 3.19 -2.47 -12.19
CA ILE A 13 4.60 -2.19 -11.92
C ILE A 13 5.37 -1.99 -13.22
N ASP A 14 5.16 -2.83 -14.22
CA ASP A 14 5.83 -2.68 -15.51
C ASP A 14 5.48 -1.34 -16.17
N ARG A 15 4.21 -0.93 -16.09
CA ARG A 15 3.74 0.34 -16.66
C ARG A 15 4.21 1.58 -15.91
N PHE A 16 4.11 1.58 -14.58
CA PHE A 16 4.29 2.80 -13.76
C PHE A 16 5.64 2.86 -13.05
N ARG A 17 6.39 1.76 -13.02
CA ARG A 17 7.72 1.65 -12.42
C ARG A 17 7.83 2.31 -11.04
N PRO A 18 6.93 1.99 -10.09
CA PRO A 18 6.96 2.60 -8.77
C PRO A 18 8.21 2.16 -7.99
N VAL A 19 8.66 3.00 -7.05
CA VAL A 19 9.79 2.69 -6.15
C VAL A 19 9.49 1.47 -5.28
N CYS A 20 8.24 1.32 -4.84
CA CYS A 20 7.81 0.19 -4.02
C CYS A 20 6.40 -0.32 -4.39
N ALA A 21 6.15 -1.58 -4.05
CA ALA A 21 4.84 -2.21 -4.11
C ALA A 21 4.66 -3.11 -2.88
N ALA A 22 3.48 -3.05 -2.26
CA ALA A 22 3.17 -3.84 -1.07
C ALA A 22 1.93 -4.71 -1.28
N LEU A 23 2.02 -5.97 -0.87
CA LEU A 23 0.91 -6.93 -0.83
C LEU A 23 0.63 -7.33 0.62
N LEU A 24 -0.64 -7.34 1.02
CA LEU A 24 -1.03 -7.78 2.36
C LEU A 24 -0.76 -9.27 2.57
N ASP A 25 -1.03 -10.09 1.54
CA ASP A 25 -0.78 -11.52 1.56
C ASP A 25 0.73 -11.81 1.33
N PRO A 26 1.45 -12.42 2.29
CA PRO A 26 2.88 -12.66 2.18
C PRO A 26 3.26 -13.63 1.04
N ASP A 27 2.38 -14.58 0.71
CA ASP A 27 2.65 -15.57 -0.34
C ASP A 27 2.57 -14.90 -1.71
N ALA A 28 1.52 -14.10 -1.95
CA ALA A 28 1.41 -13.26 -3.13
C ALA A 28 2.58 -12.28 -3.25
N ALA A 29 3.06 -11.72 -2.14
CA ALA A 29 4.24 -10.84 -2.13
C ALA A 29 5.51 -11.58 -2.59
N ARG A 30 5.70 -12.84 -2.18
CA ARG A 30 6.83 -13.67 -2.62
C ARG A 30 6.77 -13.98 -4.12
N GLU A 31 5.58 -14.27 -4.64
CA GLU A 31 5.37 -14.49 -6.08
C GLU A 31 5.69 -13.21 -6.87
N LEU A 32 5.15 -12.06 -6.44
CA LEU A 32 5.44 -10.77 -7.07
C LEU A 32 6.93 -10.45 -7.06
N ALA A 33 7.60 -10.63 -5.93
CA ALA A 33 9.03 -10.35 -5.80
C ALA A 33 9.87 -11.22 -6.75
N SER A 34 9.46 -12.47 -6.95
CA SER A 34 10.12 -13.38 -7.90
C SER A 34 9.92 -12.94 -9.35
N ALA A 35 8.71 -12.50 -9.70
CA ALA A 35 8.41 -11.98 -11.03
C ALA A 35 9.15 -10.66 -11.34
N VAL A 36 9.12 -9.71 -10.39
CA VAL A 36 9.85 -8.42 -10.47
C VAL A 36 11.34 -8.65 -10.70
N ARG A 37 11.97 -9.60 -9.99
CA ARG A 37 13.39 -9.96 -10.20
C ARG A 37 13.64 -10.55 -11.58
N ARG A 38 12.78 -11.47 -12.03
CA ARG A 38 12.89 -12.12 -13.34
C ARG A 38 12.82 -11.11 -14.48
N GLU A 39 11.99 -10.07 -14.33
CA GLU A 39 11.82 -9.00 -15.31
C GLU A 39 12.77 -7.82 -15.11
N SER A 40 13.69 -7.91 -14.14
CA SER A 40 14.66 -6.86 -13.80
C SER A 40 14.01 -5.49 -13.54
N LEU A 41 12.83 -5.49 -12.91
CA LEU A 41 12.10 -4.28 -12.55
C LEU A 41 12.71 -3.67 -11.27
N PRO A 42 12.82 -2.32 -11.17
CA PRO A 42 13.50 -1.66 -10.04
C PRO A 42 12.65 -1.58 -8.76
N THR A 43 11.44 -2.13 -8.76
CA THR A 43 10.46 -1.96 -7.68
C THR A 43 10.76 -2.86 -6.48
N ARG A 44 10.84 -2.26 -5.28
CA ARG A 44 10.97 -3.01 -4.03
C ARG A 44 9.61 -3.60 -3.62
N VAL A 45 9.53 -4.92 -3.44
CA VAL A 45 8.31 -5.59 -2.99
C VAL A 45 8.33 -5.75 -1.47
N LEU A 46 7.26 -5.29 -0.81
CA LEU A 46 7.03 -5.37 0.63
C LEU A 46 5.81 -6.26 0.92
N ALA A 47 5.74 -6.82 2.12
CA ALA A 47 4.71 -7.78 2.51
C ALA A 47 4.01 -7.41 3.82
N GLY A 48 2.77 -7.86 3.97
CA GLY A 48 2.01 -7.75 5.21
C GLY A 48 1.57 -6.33 5.55
N SER A 49 0.99 -6.19 6.74
CA SER A 49 0.54 -4.89 7.27
C SER A 49 1.69 -3.90 7.46
N GLU A 50 2.86 -4.38 7.88
CA GLU A 50 4.07 -3.55 8.03
C GLU A 50 4.51 -2.96 6.68
N GLY A 51 4.53 -3.76 5.62
CA GLY A 51 4.85 -3.28 4.27
C GLY A 51 3.87 -2.24 3.74
N LEU A 52 2.57 -2.36 4.08
CA LEU A 52 1.57 -1.34 3.76
C LEU A 52 1.84 -0.02 4.50
N CYS A 53 2.16 -0.09 5.80
CA CYS A 53 2.48 1.07 6.61
C CYS A 53 3.77 1.76 6.14
N GLU A 54 4.81 0.98 5.84
CA GLU A 54 6.07 1.51 5.29
C GLU A 54 5.82 2.25 3.98
N THR A 55 5.09 1.63 3.04
CA THR A 55 4.73 2.25 1.76
C THR A 55 3.97 3.57 1.95
N ALA A 56 3.05 3.62 2.91
CA ALA A 56 2.23 4.79 3.18
C ALA A 56 2.96 5.94 3.89
N THR A 57 4.16 5.67 4.43
CA THR A 57 4.94 6.61 5.24
C THR A 57 6.28 7.00 4.62
N LEU A 58 6.62 6.45 3.45
CA LEU A 58 7.85 6.77 2.72
C LEU A 58 8.07 8.29 2.60
N PRO A 59 9.31 8.80 2.81
CA PRO A 59 9.60 10.23 2.75
C PRO A 59 9.14 10.89 1.44
N GLU A 60 9.33 10.20 0.32
CA GLU A 60 8.97 10.65 -1.05
C GLU A 60 7.47 10.62 -1.36
N VAL A 61 6.63 10.06 -0.48
CA VAL A 61 5.18 10.02 -0.67
C VAL A 61 4.56 11.27 -0.07
N ASP A 62 3.92 12.12 -0.86
CA ASP A 62 3.22 13.32 -0.35
C ASP A 62 1.73 13.06 -0.06
N THR A 63 1.12 12.17 -0.85
CA THR A 63 -0.33 11.92 -0.85
C THR A 63 -0.62 10.42 -0.84
N VAL A 64 -1.57 10.00 -0.01
CA VAL A 64 -2.03 8.62 0.13
C VAL A 64 -3.51 8.53 -0.19
N VAL A 65 -3.85 7.69 -1.17
CA VAL A 65 -5.25 7.33 -1.47
C VAL A 65 -5.65 6.14 -0.60
N ALA A 66 -6.48 6.39 0.40
CA ALA A 66 -6.99 5.37 1.32
C ALA A 66 -8.20 4.65 0.71
N ALA A 67 -7.93 3.64 -0.13
CA ALA A 67 -8.92 2.85 -0.85
C ALA A 67 -9.08 1.41 -0.35
N ILE A 68 -8.33 1.00 0.68
CA ILE A 68 -8.46 -0.34 1.26
C ILE A 68 -9.70 -0.35 2.18
N VAL A 69 -10.70 -1.15 1.82
CA VAL A 69 -11.92 -1.31 2.62
C VAL A 69 -11.70 -2.18 3.85
N GLY A 70 -12.51 -1.97 4.89
CA GLY A 70 -12.45 -2.72 6.15
C GLY A 70 -11.22 -2.39 7.02
N GLY A 71 -11.01 -3.20 8.07
CA GLY A 71 -9.98 -2.92 9.08
C GLY A 71 -8.54 -2.95 8.58
N ALA A 72 -8.27 -3.66 7.47
CA ALA A 72 -6.93 -3.77 6.89
C ALA A 72 -6.37 -2.42 6.40
N GLY A 73 -7.26 -1.47 6.04
CA GLY A 73 -6.87 -0.13 5.59
C GLY A 73 -6.55 0.83 6.73
N LEU A 74 -6.96 0.53 7.97
CA LEU A 74 -6.90 1.48 9.08
C LEU A 74 -5.46 1.78 9.50
N ALA A 75 -4.65 0.75 9.73
CA ALA A 75 -3.26 0.90 10.16
C ALA A 75 -2.41 1.74 9.17
N PRO A 76 -2.37 1.43 7.85
CA PRO A 76 -1.59 2.23 6.91
C PRO A 76 -2.14 3.65 6.74
N THR A 77 -3.46 3.85 6.83
CA THR A 77 -4.05 5.19 6.73
C THR A 77 -3.70 6.05 7.94
N LEU A 78 -3.75 5.49 9.16
CA LEU A 78 -3.35 6.20 10.37
C LEU A 78 -1.83 6.48 10.39
N ALA A 79 -1.01 5.55 9.90
CA ALA A 79 0.42 5.76 9.76
C ALA A 79 0.73 6.93 8.82
N ALA A 80 0.08 6.98 7.65
CA ALA A 80 0.18 8.12 6.74
C ALA A 80 -0.25 9.44 7.39
N ALA A 81 -1.33 9.43 8.17
CA ALA A 81 -1.85 10.62 8.85
C ALA A 81 -0.83 11.17 9.85
N ARG A 82 -0.28 10.28 10.68
CA ARG A 82 0.76 10.60 11.68
C ARG A 82 2.05 11.08 11.02
N ALA A 83 2.38 10.57 9.84
CA ALA A 83 3.51 11.03 9.04
C ALA A 83 3.22 12.36 8.31
N GLY A 84 2.08 13.00 8.54
CA GLY A 84 1.71 14.29 7.96
C GLY A 84 1.37 14.24 6.47
N LYS A 85 1.09 13.05 5.93
CA LYS A 85 0.75 12.89 4.50
C LYS A 85 -0.66 13.40 4.22
N ARG A 86 -0.89 13.90 3.01
CA ARG A 86 -2.25 14.23 2.56
C ARG A 86 -3.04 12.95 2.29
N ILE A 87 -4.17 12.76 2.96
CA ILE A 87 -4.98 11.56 2.81
C ILE A 87 -6.21 11.85 1.95
N LEU A 88 -6.37 11.07 0.89
CA LEU A 88 -7.57 11.05 0.04
C LEU A 88 -8.40 9.83 0.42
N LEU A 89 -9.47 10.06 1.19
CA LEU A 89 -10.35 9.00 1.66
C LEU A 89 -11.25 8.51 0.52
N ALA A 90 -11.16 7.23 0.20
CA ALA A 90 -12.03 6.55 -0.77
C ALA A 90 -12.89 5.45 -0.12
N ASN A 91 -12.79 5.27 1.21
CA ASN A 91 -13.56 4.33 1.99
C ASN A 91 -14.32 5.05 3.13
N LYS A 92 -15.52 4.57 3.48
CA LYS A 92 -16.33 5.17 4.55
C LYS A 92 -15.91 4.71 5.94
N GLU A 93 -15.32 3.51 6.03
CA GLU A 93 -14.98 2.82 7.26
C GLU A 93 -13.92 3.59 8.07
N THR A 94 -13.00 4.30 7.40
CA THR A 94 -12.00 5.13 8.07
C THR A 94 -12.66 6.25 8.88
N LEU A 95 -13.71 6.89 8.35
CA LEU A 95 -14.46 7.92 9.07
C LEU A 95 -15.33 7.33 10.18
N VAL A 96 -15.95 6.17 9.94
CA VAL A 96 -16.83 5.54 10.92
C VAL A 96 -16.04 4.99 12.12
N LEU A 97 -14.88 4.37 11.88
CA LEU A 97 -14.08 3.71 12.91
C LEU A 97 -13.08 4.65 13.59
N ALA A 98 -12.57 5.65 12.86
CA ALA A 98 -11.52 6.53 13.35
C ALA A 98 -11.89 8.02 13.24
N GLY A 99 -13.18 8.34 13.13
CA GLY A 99 -13.66 9.72 13.01
C GLY A 99 -13.13 10.66 14.09
N GLY A 100 -13.07 10.22 15.34
CA GLY A 100 -12.51 11.02 16.46
C GLY A 100 -10.98 11.12 16.52
N VAL A 101 -10.26 10.41 15.64
CA VAL A 101 -8.79 10.49 15.50
C VAL A 101 -8.40 11.29 14.25
N PHE A 102 -9.25 11.31 13.22
CA PHE A 102 -9.03 12.06 11.98
C PHE A 102 -9.61 13.49 12.00
N MET A 103 -10.62 13.77 12.84
CA MET A 103 -11.21 15.10 13.07
C MET A 103 -10.69 15.69 14.38
#